data_AF-X1QXN8-F1
#
_entry.id   AF-X1QXN8-F1
#
_cell.length_a   1.000
_cell.length_b   1.000
_cell.length_c   1.000
_cell.angle_alpha   90.00
_cell.angle_beta   90.00
_cell.angle_gamma   90.00
#
_symmetry.space_group_name_H-M   'P 1'
#
loop_
_entity.id
_entity.type
_entity.pdbx_description
1 polymer ?
#
loop_
_entity_poly.entity_id
_entity_poly.type
_entity_poly.pdbx_seq_one_letter_code
_entity_poly.pdbx_strand_id
1 'polypeptide(L)' 'MKILLTNDDGIYSEGIQILKKQLDNIAKVRVIAPDRERSTIGHAITLRKPLGIKKVKIDGNFWG' A
#
# COMPACT_ATOMS: atom_id res chain seq x y z
N MET A 1 3.17 -18.30 -4.54
CA MET A 1 3.97 -17.06 -4.55
C MET A 1 3.38 -16.04 -3.57
N LYS A 2 4.21 -15.21 -2.92
CA LYS A 2 3.78 -14.10 -2.04
C LYS A 2 4.25 -12.78 -2.64
N ILE A 3 3.38 -11.79 -2.76
CA ILE A 3 3.70 -10.46 -3.31
C ILE A 3 3.45 -9.39 -2.24
N LEU A 4 4.40 -8.48 -2.05
CA LEU A 4 4.20 -7.22 -1.35
C LEU A 4 3.89 -6.15 -2.39
N LEU A 5 2.75 -5.48 -2.24
CA LEU A 5 2.32 -4.40 -3.12
C LEU A 5 2.36 -3.07 -2.36
N THR A 6 2.96 -2.05 -2.97
CA THR A 6 3.12 -0.71 -2.41
C THR A 6 3.10 0.33 -3.55
N ASN A 7 3.01 1.60 -3.19
CA ASN A 7 3.13 2.76 -4.08
C ASN A 7 3.51 4.01 -3.28
N ASP A 8 3.66 5.13 -3.98
CA ASP A 8 3.85 6.47 -3.42
C ASP A 8 2.57 7.33 -3.44
N ASP A 9 1.57 7.05 -4.28
CA ASP A 9 0.28 7.80 -4.27
C ASP A 9 -0.56 7.54 -3.01
N GLY A 10 -0.28 6.46 -2.28
CA GLY A 10 -0.93 6.08 -1.03
C GLY A 10 -1.99 4.96 -1.17
N ILE A 11 -2.40 4.45 -0.01
CA ILE A 11 -3.25 3.25 0.14
C ILE A 11 -4.65 3.38 -0.46
N TYR A 12 -5.15 4.62 -0.60
CA TYR A 12 -6.47 4.92 -1.16
C TYR A 12 -6.44 5.25 -2.66
N SER A 13 -5.27 5.23 -3.30
CA SER A 13 -5.17 5.50 -4.73
C SER A 13 -5.89 4.43 -5.56
N GLU A 14 -6.41 4.82 -6.73
CA GLU A 14 -7.10 3.88 -7.62
C GLU A 14 -6.12 2.86 -8.23
N GLY A 15 -4.91 3.30 -8.59
CA GLY A 15 -3.91 2.46 -9.25
C GLY A 15 -3.51 1.23 -8.43
N ILE A 16 -3.22 1.40 -7.14
CA ILE A 16 -2.88 0.26 -6.27
C ILE A 16 -4.08 -0.67 -6.06
N GLN A 17 -5.30 -0.13 -6.12
CA GLN A 17 -6.52 -0.93 -5.99
C GLN A 17 -6.75 -1.84 -7.19
N ILE A 18 -6.63 -1.28 -8.40
CA ILE A 18 -6.73 -2.04 -9.64
C ILE A 18 -5.65 -3.12 -9.68
N LEU A 19 -4.41 -2.78 -9.34
CA LEU A 19 -3.29 -3.72 -9.38
C LEU A 19 -3.46 -4.87 -8.38
N LYS A 20 -3.89 -4.59 -7.15
CA LYS A 20 -4.17 -5.65 -6.16
C LYS A 20 -5.22 -6.62 -6.69
N LYS A 21 -6.32 -6.11 -7.25
CA LYS A 21 -7.42 -6.93 -7.79
C LYS A 21 -6.93 -7.91 -8.87
N GLN A 22 -6.00 -7.50 -9.72
CA GLN A 22 -5.42 -8.37 -10.74
C GLN A 22 -4.45 -9.39 -10.13
N LEU A 23 -3.58 -8.95 -9.23
CA LEU A 23 -2.55 -9.80 -8.61
C LEU A 23 -3.12 -10.86 -7.66
N ASP A 24 -4.25 -10.58 -7.01
CA ASP A 24 -4.94 -11.54 -6.13
C ASP A 24 -5.34 -12.83 -6.87
N ASN A 25 -5.52 -12.78 -8.19
CA ASN A 25 -5.85 -13.96 -9.01
C ASN A 25 -4.67 -14.92 -9.20
N ILE A 26 -3.43 -14.47 -8.96
CA ILE A 26 -2.21 -15.24 -9.28
C ILE A 26 -1.28 -15.43 -8.07
N ALA A 27 -1.46 -14.68 -6.98
CA ALA A 27 -0.61 -14.77 -5.81
C ALA A 27 -1.30 -14.28 -4.52
N LYS A 28 -0.72 -14.66 -3.38
CA LYS A 28 -1.11 -14.07 -2.09
C LYS A 28 -0.49 -12.68 -1.96
N VAL A 29 -1.30 -11.63 -2.15
CA VAL A 29 -0.86 -10.23 -2.09
C VAL A 29 -1.06 -9.66 -0.69
N ARG A 30 -0.06 -8.93 -0.20
CA ARG A 30 -0.16 -8.05 0.98
C ARG A 30 0.10 -6.63 0.55
N VAL A 31 -0.79 -5.70 0.88
CA VAL A 31 -0.62 -4.28 0.57
C VAL A 31 -0.06 -3.56 1.79
N ILE A 32 1.01 -2.79 1.60
CA ILE A 32 1.53 -1.84 2.60
C ILE A 32 1.88 -0.58 1.83
N ALA A 33 1.18 0.52 2.08
CA ALA A 33 1.38 1.79 1.37
C ALA A 33 1.27 2.98 2.33
N PRO A 34 1.80 4.15 1.95
CA PRO A 34 1.60 5.39 2.70
C PRO A 34 0.11 5.71 2.93
N ASP A 35 -0.18 6.39 4.04
CA ASP A 35 -1.53 6.83 4.38
C ASP A 35 -2.03 8.02 3.55
N ARG A 36 -1.13 8.64 2.77
CA ARG A 36 -1.34 9.81 1.91
C ARG A 36 -0.29 9.82 0.79
N GLU A 37 -0.45 10.70 -0.18
CA GLU A 37 0.51 10.90 -1.26
C GLU A 37 1.92 11.23 -0.74
N ARG A 38 2.90 10.57 -1.36
CA ARG A 38 4.34 10.65 -1.08
C ARG A 38 5.16 10.79 -2.36
N SER A 39 4.55 11.28 -3.44
CA SER A 39 5.21 11.62 -4.70
C SER A 39 6.37 12.60 -4.48
N THR A 40 7.43 12.47 -5.26
CA THR A 40 8.60 13.41 -5.25
C THR A 40 9.51 13.36 -4.02
N ILE A 41 9.32 12.41 -3.10
CA ILE A 41 10.20 12.29 -1.90
C ILE A 41 11.47 11.46 -2.21
N GLY A 42 11.51 10.77 -3.35
CA GLY A 42 12.65 9.95 -3.77
C GLY A 42 12.91 8.78 -2.83
N HIS A 43 14.19 8.45 -2.59
CA HIS A 43 14.61 7.36 -1.70
C HIS A 43 14.74 7.80 -0.22
N ALA A 44 13.89 8.72 0.24
CA ALA A 44 13.94 9.17 1.63
C ALA A 44 13.55 8.05 2.61
N ILE A 45 14.25 8.02 3.75
CA ILE A 45 14.00 7.05 4.82
C ILE A 45 13.71 7.81 6.12
N THR A 46 12.68 7.38 6.85
CA THR A 46 12.34 7.95 8.17
C THR A 46 13.29 7.40 9.23
N LEU A 47 14.22 8.22 9.72
CA LEU A 47 15.22 7.81 10.74
C LEU A 47 14.90 8.29 12.17
N ARG A 48 14.23 9.44 12.30
CA ARG A 48 14.13 10.17 13.59
C ARG A 48 12.78 10.06 14.29
N LYS A 49 11.76 9.53 13.61
CA LYS A 49 10.40 9.42 14.13
C LYS A 49 9.94 7.96 14.02
N PRO A 50 9.20 7.44 15.01
CA PRO A 50 8.63 6.11 14.89
C PRO A 50 7.62 6.06 13.74
N LEU A 51 7.53 4.91 13.07
CA LEU A 51 6.52 4.64 12.06
C LEU A 51 5.28 4.04 12.74
N GLY A 52 4.10 4.53 12.35
CA GLY A 52 2.81 3.95 12.70
C GLY A 52 2.25 3.12 11.56
N ILE A 53 1.54 2.04 11.89
CA ILE A 53 0.79 1.23 10.93
C ILE A 53 -0.68 1.18 11.34
N LYS A 54 -1.57 1.25 10.35
CA LYS A 54 -3.02 1.14 10.55
C LYS A 54 -3.56 0.09 9.60
N LYS A 55 -4.43 -0.78 10.10
CA LYS A 55 -5.27 -1.64 9.27
C LYS A 55 -6.33 -0.79 8.58
N VAL A 56 -6.39 -0.89 7.26
CA VAL A 56 -7.29 -0.19 6.36
C VAL A 56 -8.31 -1.18 5.81
N LYS A 57 -9.56 -0.72 5.80
CA LYS A 57 -10.65 -1.36 5.08
C LYS A 57 -11.13 -0.43 3.96
N ILE A 58 -11.35 -0.99 2.79
CA ILE A 58 -11.96 -0.31 1.63
C ILE A 58 -13.21 -1.11 1.28
N ASP A 59 -14.35 -0.44 1.20
CA ASP A 59 -15.68 -1.05 1.00
C ASP A 59 -15.99 -2.19 1.99
N GLY A 60 -15.57 -2.01 3.25
CA GLY A 60 -15.75 -3.00 4.31
C GLY A 60 -14.75 -4.18 4.29
N ASN A 61 -13.99 -4.34 3.21
CA ASN A 61 -13.01 -5.41 3.03
C ASN A 61 -11.64 -5.02 3.59
N PHE A 62 -10.93 -5.95 4.24
CA PHE A 62 -9.57 -5.71 4.72
C PHE A 62 -8.58 -5.66 3.55
N TRP A 63 -7.76 -4.61 3.51
CA TRP A 63 -6.86 -4.32 2.39
C TRP A 63 -5.37 -4.36 2.74
N GLY A 64 -5.00 -3.77 3.88
CA GLY A 64 -3.62 -3.64 4.35
C GLY A 64 -3.60 -3.17 5.78
#